data_AF-A0A4Y8CC53-F1
#
_entry.id   AF-A0A4Y8CC53-F1
#
_cell.length_a   1.000
_cell.length_b   1.000
_cell.length_c   1.000
_cell.angle_alpha   90.00
_cell.angle_beta   90.00
_cell.angle_gamma   90.00
#
_symmetry.space_group_name_H-M   'P 1'
#
loop_
_entity.id
_entity.type
_entity.pdbx_description
1 polymer ?
#
loop_
_entity_poly.entity_id
_entity_poly.type
_entity_poly.pdbx_seq_one_letter_code
_entity_poly.pdbx_strand_id
1 'polypeptide(L)'
;ALIGDGALSAGMAYEALNELGDSKFPCVILLNDNEMSISKPIGAISKYLSQAMATQFYQSFKKRIAKMLDILPDSATYMAKRFEESFKLITPGLLFEELGLEYIGPIDGHNLGEIISALKQAKAMQKPCVIHAQTIKGKGYALAEGKHAKWHGVGAFDIDSGESVKKSDTKKSATEIFSKNLLDLASKYENIVGVTAAMPSGTGLDKLIEKYPNRFWDVAIA
;
A
#
# COMPACT_ATOMS: atom_id res chain seq x y z
N ALA A 1 -5.14 4.80 -14.69
CA ALA A 1 -5.79 4.02 -13.61
C ALA A 1 -5.39 4.59 -12.25
N LEU A 2 -6.22 4.43 -11.22
CA LEU A 2 -5.87 4.69 -9.82
C LEU A 2 -5.97 3.36 -9.07
N ILE A 3 -4.89 2.92 -8.43
CA ILE A 3 -4.81 1.63 -7.76
C ILE A 3 -4.20 1.80 -6.36
N GLY A 4 -4.72 1.09 -5.37
CA GLY A 4 -4.13 1.06 -4.02
C GLY A 4 -3.03 0.02 -3.91
N ASP A 5 -2.09 0.21 -2.98
CA ASP A 5 -1.04 -0.74 -2.62
C ASP A 5 -1.58 -2.15 -2.30
N GLY A 6 -2.68 -2.25 -1.57
CA GLY A 6 -3.33 -3.54 -1.29
C GLY A 6 -3.88 -4.23 -2.55
N ALA A 7 -4.39 -3.46 -3.52
CA ALA A 7 -4.95 -4.00 -4.76
C ALA A 7 -3.85 -4.53 -5.71
N LEU A 8 -2.60 -4.08 -5.57
CA LEU A 8 -1.46 -4.69 -6.25
C LEU A 8 -1.16 -6.10 -5.77
N SER A 9 -1.72 -6.59 -4.65
CA SER A 9 -1.56 -8.00 -4.28
C SER A 9 -2.35 -8.95 -5.19
N ALA A 10 -3.32 -8.43 -5.96
CA ALA A 10 -4.14 -9.23 -6.84
C ALA A 10 -3.38 -9.70 -8.08
N GLY A 11 -3.49 -11.00 -8.39
CA GLY A 11 -2.86 -11.60 -9.58
C GLY A 11 -3.24 -10.89 -10.89
N MET A 12 -4.50 -10.46 -11.02
CA MET A 12 -4.96 -9.70 -12.19
C MET A 12 -4.22 -8.37 -12.41
N ALA A 13 -3.77 -7.73 -11.32
CA ALA A 13 -2.99 -6.50 -11.44
C ALA A 13 -1.62 -6.78 -12.07
N TYR A 14 -0.97 -7.89 -11.70
CA TYR A 14 0.31 -8.29 -12.30
C TYR A 14 0.16 -8.70 -13.75
N GLU A 15 -0.89 -9.45 -14.09
CA GLU A 15 -1.17 -9.81 -15.48
C GLU A 15 -1.35 -8.56 -16.34
N ALA A 16 -2.14 -7.59 -15.85
CA ALA A 16 -2.34 -6.32 -16.54
C ALA A 16 -1.05 -5.48 -16.65
N LEU A 17 -0.21 -5.47 -15.61
CA LEU A 17 1.08 -4.78 -15.66
C LEU A 17 2.04 -5.43 -16.66
N ASN A 18 2.07 -6.76 -16.72
CA ASN A 18 2.90 -7.52 -17.66
C ASN A 18 2.46 -7.27 -19.11
N GLU A 19 1.16 -7.38 -19.40
CA GLU A 19 0.59 -7.08 -20.73
C GLU A 19 0.83 -5.63 -21.15
N LEU A 20 0.67 -4.68 -20.22
CA LEU A 20 0.93 -3.28 -20.50
C LEU A 20 2.43 -3.00 -20.75
N GLY A 21 3.28 -3.75 -20.05
CA GLY A 21 4.72 -3.80 -20.23
C GLY A 21 5.15 -4.24 -21.61
N ASP A 22 4.49 -5.24 -22.20
CA ASP A 22 4.78 -5.73 -23.55
C ASP A 22 4.16 -4.84 -24.64
N SER A 23 2.88 -4.51 -24.50
CA SER A 23 2.12 -3.74 -25.49
C SER A 23 2.54 -2.26 -25.58
N LYS A 24 3.21 -1.73 -24.53
CA LYS A 24 3.72 -0.35 -24.42
C LYS A 24 2.66 0.74 -24.66
N PHE A 25 1.37 0.44 -24.48
CA PHE A 25 0.32 1.43 -24.66
C PHE A 25 0.50 2.60 -23.67
N PRO A 26 0.36 3.86 -24.12
CA PRO A 26 0.42 5.01 -23.23
C PRO A 26 -0.66 4.92 -22.15
N CYS A 27 -0.24 4.72 -20.90
CA CYS A 27 -1.13 4.58 -19.75
C CYS A 27 -0.47 5.12 -18.50
N VAL A 28 -1.17 5.98 -17.77
CA VAL A 28 -0.70 6.48 -16.47
C VAL A 28 -1.42 5.73 -15.36
N ILE A 29 -0.65 5.06 -14.51
CA ILE A 29 -1.12 4.35 -13.32
C ILE A 29 -0.69 5.16 -12.10
N LEU A 30 -1.65 5.70 -11.36
CA LEU A 30 -1.39 6.34 -10.07
C LEU A 30 -1.53 5.26 -8.99
N LEU A 31 -0.41 4.85 -8.42
CA LEU A 31 -0.34 3.97 -7.26
C LEU A 31 -0.47 4.82 -6.00
N ASN A 32 -1.60 4.66 -5.30
CA ASN A 32 -1.85 5.23 -4.00
C ASN A 32 -1.35 4.26 -2.92
N ASP A 33 -0.14 4.52 -2.40
CA ASP A 33 0.45 3.73 -1.33
C ASP A 33 0.23 4.43 0.02
N ASN A 34 -0.58 3.82 0.88
CA ASN A 34 -0.80 4.28 2.25
C ASN A 34 -0.22 3.31 3.29
N GLU A 35 0.61 2.35 2.85
CA GLU A 35 1.21 1.27 3.67
C GLU A 35 0.17 0.41 4.43
N MET A 36 -1.10 0.42 4.01
CA MET A 36 -2.19 -0.20 4.77
C MET A 36 -3.13 -1.03 3.89
N SER A 37 -2.81 -2.32 3.83
CA SER A 37 -3.82 -3.36 3.71
C SER A 37 -4.66 -3.40 5.01
N ILE A 38 -5.90 -3.90 4.97
CA ILE A 38 -6.81 -3.93 6.14
C ILE A 38 -6.18 -4.70 7.34
N SER A 39 -5.22 -5.58 7.04
CA SER A 39 -4.29 -6.29 7.92
C SER A 39 -2.83 -5.88 7.61
N LYS A 40 -1.84 -6.27 8.44
CA LYS A 40 -0.39 -6.00 8.17
C LYS A 40 -0.06 -6.33 6.70
N PRO A 41 0.78 -5.57 5.98
CA PRO A 41 1.11 -5.87 4.58
C PRO A 41 1.49 -7.35 4.39
N ILE A 42 0.70 -8.08 3.59
CA ILE A 42 0.90 -9.50 3.31
C ILE A 42 1.36 -9.64 1.86
N GLY A 43 2.37 -10.49 1.65
CA GLY A 43 3.00 -10.70 0.35
C GLY A 43 4.40 -10.09 0.27
N ALA A 44 5.25 -10.70 -0.56
CA ALA A 44 6.65 -10.30 -0.72
C ALA A 44 6.77 -8.87 -1.30
N ILE A 45 5.85 -8.49 -2.19
CA ILE A 45 5.88 -7.20 -2.87
C ILE A 45 5.42 -6.08 -1.95
N SER A 46 4.32 -6.22 -1.21
CA SER A 46 3.95 -5.21 -0.22
C SER A 46 5.02 -5.05 0.86
N LYS A 47 5.71 -6.14 1.26
CA LYS A 47 6.89 -6.05 2.13
C LYS A 47 8.06 -5.32 1.47
N TYR A 48 8.35 -5.58 0.19
CA TYR A 48 9.39 -4.89 -0.57
C TYR A 48 9.09 -3.39 -0.70
N LEU A 49 7.85 -3.02 -1.04
CA LEU A 49 7.37 -1.62 -1.04
C LEU A 49 7.57 -0.98 0.34
N SER A 50 7.05 -1.59 1.41
CA SER A 50 7.18 -1.04 2.77
C SER A 50 8.63 -1.01 3.29
N GLN A 51 9.46 -1.99 2.97
CA GLN A 51 10.87 -2.04 3.40
C GLN A 51 11.75 -1.04 2.65
N ALA A 52 11.52 -0.85 1.35
CA ALA A 52 12.17 0.20 0.57
C ALA A 52 11.83 1.60 1.13
N MET A 53 10.67 1.74 1.77
CA MET A 53 10.17 3.00 2.35
C MET A 53 10.48 3.21 3.84
N ALA A 54 10.95 2.20 4.58
CA ALA A 54 11.19 2.25 6.03
C ALA A 54 12.38 3.17 6.43
N THR A 55 12.14 4.48 6.36
CA THR A 55 12.36 5.52 7.39
C THR A 55 13.58 5.41 8.31
N GLN A 56 14.76 5.72 7.74
CA GLN A 56 15.79 6.60 8.31
C GLN A 56 16.84 6.91 7.25
N PHE A 57 17.10 5.94 6.36
CA PHE A 57 18.00 6.11 5.22
C PHE A 57 17.41 7.05 4.16
N TYR A 58 16.18 6.84 3.67
CA TYR A 58 15.58 7.68 2.60
C TYR A 58 15.50 9.18 2.98
N GLN A 59 14.99 9.51 4.17
CA GLN A 59 14.87 10.91 4.64
C GLN A 59 16.25 11.56 4.88
N SER A 60 17.22 10.84 5.45
CA SER A 60 18.58 11.36 5.64
C SER A 60 19.35 11.49 4.33
N PHE A 61 19.09 10.60 3.36
CA PHE A 61 19.70 10.58 2.04
C PHE A 61 19.11 11.66 1.12
N LYS A 62 17.78 11.87 1.13
CA LYS A 62 17.12 12.99 0.44
C LYS A 62 17.66 14.35 0.90
N LYS A 63 17.86 14.52 2.22
CA LYS A 63 18.53 15.71 2.80
C LYS A 63 20.00 15.83 2.38
N ARG A 64 20.71 14.71 2.26
CA ARG A 64 22.12 14.70 1.82
C ARG A 64 22.26 15.09 0.35
N ILE A 65 21.29 14.73 -0.48
CA ILE A 65 21.29 15.04 -1.92
C ILE A 65 20.81 16.44 -2.22
N ALA A 66 19.78 16.94 -1.52
CA ALA A 66 19.42 18.35 -1.62
C ALA A 66 20.64 19.24 -1.34
N LYS A 67 21.40 18.91 -0.29
CA LYS A 67 22.67 19.59 0.02
C LYS A 67 23.77 19.37 -1.02
N MET A 68 23.83 18.23 -1.70
CA MET A 68 24.87 17.95 -2.69
C MET A 68 24.57 18.63 -4.04
N LEU A 69 23.29 18.69 -4.42
CA LEU A 69 22.81 19.38 -5.62
C LEU A 69 22.95 20.91 -5.50
N ASP A 70 22.81 21.47 -4.30
CA ASP A 70 23.11 22.90 -4.03
C ASP A 70 24.60 23.26 -4.23
N ILE A 71 25.50 22.27 -4.29
CA ILE A 71 26.96 22.47 -4.36
C ILE A 71 27.53 22.08 -5.74
N LEU A 72 26.76 21.41 -6.59
CA LEU A 72 27.25 20.94 -7.89
C LEU A 72 27.10 22.02 -8.98
N PRO A 73 28.15 22.25 -9.81
CA PRO A 73 28.02 23.09 -10.99
C PRO A 73 27.19 22.40 -12.08
N ASP A 74 26.54 23.20 -12.94
CA ASP A 74 25.65 22.75 -14.03
C ASP A 74 26.25 21.69 -14.99
N SER A 75 27.57 21.51 -14.98
CA SER A 75 28.31 20.55 -15.81
C SER A 75 28.38 19.11 -15.24
N ALA A 76 27.78 18.83 -14.08
CA ALA A 76 27.90 17.54 -13.39
C ALA A 76 26.94 16.42 -13.90
N THR A 77 26.56 16.44 -15.17
CA THR A 77 25.57 15.53 -15.77
C THR A 77 25.94 14.04 -15.62
N TYR A 78 27.24 13.72 -15.64
CA TYR A 78 27.72 12.35 -15.46
C TYR A 78 27.54 11.83 -14.03
N MET A 79 27.77 12.68 -13.03
CA MET A 79 27.55 12.32 -11.62
C MET A 79 26.06 12.21 -11.30
N ALA A 80 25.23 13.10 -11.85
CA ALA A 80 23.79 13.03 -11.72
C ALA A 80 23.23 11.70 -12.27
N LYS A 81 23.67 11.29 -13.47
CA LYS A 81 23.25 10.04 -14.12
C LYS A 81 23.67 8.79 -13.32
N ARG A 82 24.89 8.78 -12.78
CA ARG A 82 25.42 7.67 -11.98
C ARG A 82 24.78 7.59 -10.59
N PHE A 83 24.37 8.73 -10.03
CA PHE A 83 23.53 8.78 -8.83
C PHE A 83 22.13 8.25 -9.13
N GLU A 84 21.48 8.69 -10.20
CA GLU A 84 20.17 8.22 -10.65
C GLU A 84 20.15 6.69 -10.84
N GLU A 85 21.18 6.12 -11.47
CA GLU A 85 21.37 4.66 -11.60
C GLU A 85 21.54 3.96 -10.24
N SER A 86 22.20 4.59 -9.26
CA SER A 86 22.37 4.05 -7.90
C SER A 86 21.08 4.15 -7.07
N PHE A 87 20.19 5.10 -7.40
CA PHE A 87 18.87 5.24 -6.78
C PHE A 87 17.92 4.13 -7.17
N LYS A 88 17.97 3.68 -8.43
CA LYS A 88 17.10 2.62 -8.97
C LYS A 88 17.19 1.31 -8.19
N LEU A 89 18.30 1.03 -7.53
CA LEU A 89 18.51 -0.20 -6.75
C LEU A 89 17.79 -0.22 -5.40
N ILE A 90 17.34 0.93 -4.89
CA ILE A 90 16.76 1.07 -3.54
C ILE A 90 15.28 1.46 -3.59
N THR A 91 14.79 1.98 -4.72
CA THR A 91 13.39 2.35 -4.90
C THR A 91 12.53 1.19 -5.42
N PRO A 92 11.24 1.15 -5.06
CA PRO A 92 10.22 0.27 -5.66
C PRO A 92 10.19 0.24 -7.19
N GLY A 93 10.74 1.27 -7.83
CA GLY A 93 10.68 1.48 -9.28
C GLY A 93 11.28 0.35 -10.10
N LEU A 94 12.31 -0.35 -9.58
CA LEU A 94 12.97 -1.42 -10.33
C LEU A 94 11.99 -2.53 -10.76
N LEU A 95 11.04 -2.89 -9.91
CA LEU A 95 10.02 -3.89 -10.25
C LEU A 95 9.20 -3.47 -11.49
N PHE A 96 8.76 -2.21 -11.53
CA PHE A 96 7.94 -1.71 -12.62
C PHE A 96 8.77 -1.49 -13.89
N GLU A 97 10.02 -1.04 -13.73
CA GLU A 97 10.97 -0.86 -14.85
C GLU A 97 11.32 -2.19 -15.53
N GLU A 98 11.53 -3.26 -14.75
CA GLU A 98 11.77 -4.62 -15.28
C GLU A 98 10.54 -5.19 -15.99
N LEU A 99 9.34 -4.84 -15.54
CA LEU A 99 8.10 -5.11 -16.28
C LEU A 99 7.93 -4.19 -17.51
N GLY A 100 8.84 -3.24 -17.73
CA GLY A 100 8.84 -2.38 -18.90
C GLY A 100 7.98 -1.13 -18.80
N LEU A 101 7.59 -0.72 -17.59
CA LEU A 101 6.88 0.53 -17.31
C LEU A 101 7.87 1.60 -16.83
N GLU A 102 7.63 2.85 -17.21
CA GLU A 102 8.31 3.99 -16.61
C GLU A 102 7.84 4.17 -15.17
N TYR A 103 8.67 4.75 -14.31
CA TYR A 103 8.34 4.94 -12.89
C TYR A 103 8.66 6.36 -12.41
N ILE A 104 7.72 6.97 -11.68
CA ILE A 104 7.87 8.29 -11.06
C ILE A 104 7.50 8.19 -9.59
N GLY A 105 8.43 8.49 -8.69
CA GLY A 105 8.17 8.58 -7.24
C GLY A 105 9.19 7.87 -6.35
N PRO A 106 8.89 7.64 -5.06
CA PRO A 106 7.65 8.06 -4.40
C PRO A 106 7.54 9.59 -4.25
N ILE A 107 6.38 10.15 -4.58
CA ILE A 107 6.02 11.57 -4.36
C ILE A 107 5.10 11.72 -3.15
N ASP A 108 5.00 12.93 -2.60
CA ASP A 108 4.00 13.24 -1.56
C ASP A 108 2.60 13.32 -2.19
N GLY A 109 1.77 12.32 -1.89
CA GLY A 109 0.38 12.23 -2.38
C GLY A 109 -0.58 13.24 -1.72
N HIS A 110 -0.11 14.04 -0.76
CA HIS A 110 -0.86 15.19 -0.22
C HIS A 110 -0.38 16.53 -0.77
N ASN A 111 0.67 16.54 -1.60
CA ASN A 111 1.15 17.73 -2.28
C ASN A 111 0.57 17.79 -3.71
N LEU A 112 -0.46 18.62 -3.88
CA LEU A 112 -1.12 18.79 -5.18
C LEU A 112 -0.15 19.25 -6.29
N GLY A 113 0.85 20.06 -5.96
CA GLY A 113 1.86 20.52 -6.91
C GLY A 113 2.74 19.38 -7.44
N GLU A 114 3.18 18.48 -6.55
CA GLU A 114 3.94 17.28 -6.93
C GLU A 114 3.12 16.34 -7.81
N ILE A 115 1.84 16.09 -7.44
CA ILE A 115 0.95 15.25 -8.23
C ILE A 115 0.73 15.81 -9.64
N ILE A 116 0.44 17.11 -9.75
CA ILE A 116 0.23 17.75 -11.06
C ILE A 116 1.50 17.67 -11.90
N SER A 117 2.67 17.90 -11.30
CA SER A 117 3.95 17.81 -11.99
C SER A 117 4.21 16.39 -12.52
N ALA A 118 4.05 15.38 -11.66
CA ALA A 118 4.22 13.97 -12.03
C ALA A 118 3.25 13.53 -13.13
N LEU A 119 1.97 13.90 -13.04
CA LEU A 119 0.97 13.61 -14.07
C LEU A 119 1.32 14.25 -15.42
N LYS A 120 1.80 15.50 -15.42
CA LYS A 120 2.26 16.17 -16.64
C LYS A 120 3.47 15.45 -17.25
N GLN A 121 4.43 15.07 -16.41
CA GLN A 121 5.63 14.35 -16.82
C GLN A 121 5.27 12.98 -17.44
N ALA A 122 4.46 12.18 -16.76
CA ALA A 122 3.99 10.88 -17.24
C ALA A 122 3.22 10.99 -18.56
N LYS A 123 2.33 11.99 -18.68
CA LYS A 123 1.60 12.26 -19.92
C LYS A 123 2.52 12.59 -21.10
N ALA A 124 3.59 13.33 -20.85
CA ALA A 124 4.54 13.73 -21.89
C ALA A 124 5.35 12.54 -22.43
N MET A 125 5.55 11.48 -21.63
CA MET A 125 6.34 10.30 -22.03
C MET A 125 5.68 9.47 -23.13
N GLN A 126 4.34 9.50 -23.25
CA GLN A 126 3.58 8.64 -24.18
C GLN A 126 3.96 7.15 -24.05
N LYS A 127 4.13 6.69 -22.81
CA LYS A 127 4.52 5.33 -22.43
C LYS A 127 3.71 4.87 -21.22
N PRO A 128 3.64 3.56 -20.92
CA PRO A 128 3.08 3.09 -19.66
C PRO A 128 3.96 3.59 -18.50
N CYS A 129 3.36 4.26 -17.54
CA CYS A 129 4.06 4.90 -16.44
C CYS A 129 3.31 4.72 -15.12
N VAL A 130 4.02 4.29 -14.09
CA VAL A 130 3.54 4.21 -12.71
C VAL A 130 4.01 5.45 -11.95
N ILE A 131 3.07 6.26 -11.47
CA ILE A 131 3.32 7.30 -10.50
C ILE A 131 3.03 6.72 -9.11
N HIS A 132 4.04 6.63 -8.27
CA HIS A 132 3.90 6.17 -6.89
C HIS A 132 3.70 7.37 -5.96
N ALA A 133 2.49 7.52 -5.44
CA ALA A 133 2.12 8.56 -4.48
C ALA A 133 1.94 7.98 -3.08
N GLN A 134 2.69 8.50 -2.12
CA GLN A 134 2.56 8.13 -0.72
C GLN A 134 1.45 8.96 -0.05
N THR A 135 0.49 8.30 0.58
CA THR A 135 -0.62 8.97 1.28
C THR A 135 -0.78 8.48 2.71
N ILE A 136 -1.73 9.09 3.41
CA ILE A 136 -2.10 8.75 4.79
C ILE A 136 -3.59 8.42 4.71
N LYS A 137 -3.96 7.18 5.01
CA LYS A 137 -5.37 6.80 5.04
C LYS A 137 -6.09 7.60 6.12
N GLY A 138 -7.26 8.14 5.79
CA GLY A 138 -8.03 9.01 6.70
C GLY A 138 -7.47 10.43 6.83
N LYS A 139 -6.54 10.85 5.95
CA LYS A 139 -5.96 12.21 5.99
C LYS A 139 -7.05 13.28 6.13
N GLY A 140 -6.82 14.22 7.05
CA GLY A 140 -7.72 15.34 7.31
C GLY A 140 -8.75 15.05 8.41
N TYR A 141 -8.84 13.80 8.89
CA TYR A 141 -9.63 13.45 10.05
C TYR A 141 -8.77 12.72 11.09
N ALA A 142 -8.31 13.45 12.11
CA ALA A 142 -7.31 12.98 13.07
C ALA A 142 -7.66 11.63 13.74
N LEU A 143 -8.95 11.36 13.96
CA LEU A 143 -9.40 10.09 14.56
C LEU A 143 -9.28 8.89 13.62
N ALA A 144 -9.28 9.14 12.30
CA ALA A 144 -9.14 8.13 11.25
C ALA A 144 -7.73 8.08 10.63
N GLU A 145 -6.86 9.05 10.90
CA GLU A 145 -5.49 9.05 10.40
C GLU A 145 -4.70 7.86 10.97
N GLY A 146 -4.05 7.09 10.10
CA GLY A 146 -3.16 6.00 10.49
C GLY A 146 -3.84 4.63 10.61
N LYS A 147 -3.30 3.76 11.48
CA LYS A 147 -3.52 2.30 11.47
C LYS A 147 -4.84 1.82 12.09
N HIS A 148 -5.93 2.50 11.80
CA HIS A 148 -7.23 2.21 12.38
C HIS A 148 -8.17 1.52 11.39
N ALA A 149 -8.13 0.18 11.34
CA ALA A 149 -9.05 -0.64 10.55
C ALA A 149 -10.53 -0.30 10.80
N LYS A 150 -10.84 0.22 11.99
CA LYS A 150 -12.18 0.66 12.39
C LYS A 150 -12.81 1.66 11.42
N TRP A 151 -12.03 2.54 10.80
CA TRP A 151 -12.53 3.60 9.93
C TRP A 151 -12.73 3.20 8.46
N HIS A 152 -12.41 1.96 8.10
CA HIS A 152 -12.56 1.49 6.72
C HIS A 152 -14.04 1.31 6.32
N GLY A 153 -14.92 1.10 7.30
CA GLY A 153 -16.36 0.96 7.09
C GLY A 153 -17.13 1.24 8.38
N VAL A 154 -17.33 2.54 8.68
CA VAL A 154 -18.12 2.98 9.84
C VAL A 154 -19.54 3.34 9.42
N GLY A 155 -20.51 3.03 10.29
CA GLY A 155 -21.85 3.60 10.19
C GLY A 155 -21.86 5.08 10.58
N ALA A 156 -23.02 5.73 10.56
CA ALA A 156 -23.14 7.14 10.94
C ALA A 156 -22.53 7.41 12.34
N PHE A 157 -21.66 8.41 12.40
CA PHE A 157 -20.92 8.81 13.59
C PHE A 157 -20.92 10.34 13.71
N ASP A 158 -20.70 10.84 14.92
CA ASP A 158 -20.49 12.26 15.19
C ASP A 158 -19.07 12.66 14.80
N ILE A 159 -18.92 13.70 13.98
CA ILE A 159 -17.62 14.06 13.39
C ILE A 159 -16.64 14.52 14.47
N ASP A 160 -17.08 15.28 15.47
CA ASP A 160 -16.21 15.86 16.49
C ASP A 160 -15.69 14.81 17.47
N SER A 161 -16.56 13.89 17.92
CA SER A 161 -16.22 12.85 18.89
C SER A 161 -15.75 11.53 18.27
N GLY A 162 -16.13 11.26 17.02
CA GLY A 162 -15.92 9.97 16.35
C GLY A 162 -16.79 8.84 16.90
N GLU A 163 -17.78 9.15 17.73
CA GLU A 163 -18.68 8.16 18.32
C GLU A 163 -19.83 7.79 17.38
N SER A 164 -20.21 6.51 17.38
CA SER A 164 -21.35 6.02 16.59
C SER A 164 -22.65 6.65 17.09
N VAL A 165 -23.47 7.15 16.16
CA VAL A 165 -24.79 7.73 16.45
C VAL A 165 -25.76 6.66 16.99
N LYS A 166 -25.55 5.39 16.62
CA LYS A 166 -26.30 4.27 17.20
C LYS A 166 -25.63 3.78 18.48
N LYS A 167 -26.41 3.69 19.57
CA LYS A 167 -26.03 2.90 20.76
C LYS A 167 -25.67 1.48 20.30
N SER A 168 -24.58 0.94 20.82
CA SER A 168 -24.15 -0.43 20.55
C SER A 168 -25.33 -1.38 20.78
N ASP A 169 -25.80 -2.01 19.71
CA ASP A 169 -26.75 -3.11 19.85
C ASP A 169 -26.00 -4.19 20.63
N THR A 170 -26.51 -4.59 21.81
CA THR A 170 -25.83 -5.53 22.71
C THR A 170 -25.79 -6.96 22.17
N LYS A 171 -26.43 -7.18 21.01
CA LYS A 171 -26.47 -8.45 20.30
C LYS A 171 -25.17 -8.66 19.54
N LYS A 172 -24.57 -9.83 19.76
CA LYS A 172 -23.38 -10.26 19.03
C LYS A 172 -23.69 -10.37 17.54
N SER A 173 -22.74 -9.95 16.70
CA SER A 173 -22.87 -10.14 15.26
C SER A 173 -22.77 -11.62 14.88
N ALA A 174 -23.32 -12.00 13.73
CA ALA A 174 -23.16 -13.36 13.20
C ALA A 174 -21.67 -13.73 13.07
N THR A 175 -20.82 -12.78 12.64
CA THR A 175 -19.37 -12.94 12.56
C THR A 175 -18.73 -13.21 13.93
N GLU A 176 -19.14 -12.50 14.97
CA GLU A 176 -18.63 -12.73 16.34
C GLU A 176 -19.04 -14.11 16.88
N ILE A 177 -20.28 -14.53 16.61
CA ILE A 177 -20.77 -15.85 16.99
C ILE A 177 -19.97 -16.93 16.24
N PHE A 178 -19.80 -16.77 14.92
CA PHE A 178 -18.99 -17.66 14.09
C PHE A 178 -17.54 -17.75 14.60
N SER A 179 -16.87 -16.61 14.76
CA SER A 179 -15.48 -16.51 15.22
C SER A 179 -15.28 -17.22 16.56
N LYS A 180 -16.19 -16.98 17.53
CA LYS A 180 -16.11 -17.64 18.84
C LYS A 180 -16.21 -19.15 18.73
N ASN A 181 -17.23 -19.66 18.02
CA ASN A 181 -17.43 -21.10 17.88
C ASN A 181 -16.27 -21.77 17.12
N LEU A 182 -15.77 -21.13 16.07
CA LEU A 182 -14.64 -21.64 15.30
C LEU A 182 -13.36 -21.67 16.14
N LEU A 183 -13.10 -20.66 16.97
CA LEU A 183 -11.97 -20.64 17.90
C LEU A 183 -12.03 -21.77 18.92
N ASP A 184 -13.23 -22.04 19.47
CA ASP A 184 -13.46 -23.13 20.41
C ASP A 184 -13.25 -24.50 19.74
N LEU A 185 -13.75 -24.68 18.50
CA LEU A 185 -13.53 -25.91 17.74
C LEU A 185 -12.06 -26.10 17.36
N ALA A 186 -11.40 -25.06 16.87
CA ALA A 186 -9.99 -25.10 16.51
C ALA A 186 -9.08 -25.41 17.70
N SER A 187 -9.52 -25.15 18.95
CA SER A 187 -8.79 -25.55 20.15
C SER A 187 -8.82 -27.05 20.45
N LYS A 188 -9.81 -27.77 19.89
CA LYS A 188 -10.02 -29.20 20.12
C LYS A 188 -9.54 -30.06 18.95
N TYR A 189 -9.59 -29.51 17.75
CA TYR A 189 -9.33 -30.25 16.51
C TYR A 189 -8.19 -29.59 15.74
N GLU A 190 -7.09 -30.32 15.57
CA GLU A 190 -5.88 -29.83 14.90
C GLU A 190 -6.05 -29.68 13.37
N ASN A 191 -6.96 -30.46 12.78
CA ASN A 191 -7.23 -30.49 11.34
C ASN A 191 -8.12 -29.33 10.83
N ILE A 192 -8.59 -28.44 11.71
CA ILE A 192 -9.33 -27.25 11.31
C ILE A 192 -8.33 -26.18 10.85
N VAL A 193 -8.48 -25.78 9.60
CA VAL A 193 -7.70 -24.73 8.95
C VAL A 193 -8.63 -23.67 8.36
N GLY A 194 -8.12 -22.48 8.10
CA GLY A 194 -8.93 -21.39 7.52
C GLY A 194 -8.10 -20.42 6.68
N VAL A 195 -8.75 -19.82 5.68
CA VAL A 195 -8.15 -18.84 4.80
C VAL A 195 -9.09 -17.64 4.69
N THR A 196 -8.53 -16.43 4.70
CA THR A 196 -9.26 -15.19 4.42
C THR A 196 -8.54 -14.40 3.34
N ALA A 197 -9.29 -13.63 2.54
CA ALA A 197 -8.73 -12.78 1.50
C ALA A 197 -8.77 -11.32 1.94
N ALA A 198 -7.70 -10.83 2.58
CA ALA A 198 -7.52 -9.47 3.09
C ALA A 198 -8.58 -8.99 4.10
N MET A 199 -9.43 -9.90 4.63
CA MET A 199 -10.58 -9.56 5.47
C MET A 199 -10.61 -10.31 6.81
N PRO A 200 -9.50 -10.39 7.58
CA PRO A 200 -9.46 -11.18 8.81
C PRO A 200 -10.45 -10.70 9.87
N SER A 201 -10.58 -9.39 10.08
CA SER A 201 -11.55 -8.82 11.03
C SER A 201 -12.99 -8.98 10.53
N GLY A 202 -13.25 -8.71 9.25
CA GLY A 202 -14.58 -8.82 8.65
C GLY A 202 -15.13 -10.26 8.61
N THR A 203 -14.24 -11.24 8.49
CA THR A 203 -14.57 -12.67 8.52
C THR A 203 -14.45 -13.30 9.91
N GLY A 204 -13.97 -12.55 10.91
CA GLY A 204 -13.77 -13.06 12.27
C GLY A 204 -12.64 -14.07 12.42
N LEU A 205 -11.69 -14.09 11.48
CA LEU A 205 -10.52 -14.96 11.48
C LEU A 205 -9.28 -14.33 12.11
N ASP A 206 -9.32 -13.03 12.42
CA ASP A 206 -8.25 -12.28 13.07
C ASP A 206 -7.65 -12.99 14.31
N LYS A 207 -8.50 -13.40 15.26
CA LYS A 207 -8.08 -14.10 16.49
C LYS A 207 -7.54 -15.50 16.21
N LEU A 208 -8.05 -16.17 15.18
CA LEU A 208 -7.61 -17.51 14.79
C LEU A 208 -6.24 -17.47 14.12
N ILE A 209 -5.98 -16.46 13.29
CA ILE A 209 -4.67 -16.20 12.68
C ILE A 209 -3.63 -15.89 13.76
N GLU A 210 -3.98 -15.06 14.75
CA GLU A 210 -3.07 -14.76 15.86
C GLU A 210 -2.77 -15.98 16.73
N LYS A 211 -3.80 -16.76 17.09
CA LYS A 211 -3.67 -17.90 18.01
C LYS A 211 -3.08 -19.15 17.34
N TYR A 212 -3.37 -19.36 16.06
CA TYR A 212 -3.01 -20.57 15.32
C TYR A 212 -2.41 -20.23 13.94
N PRO A 213 -1.27 -19.53 13.88
CA PRO A 213 -0.69 -19.01 12.63
C PRO A 213 -0.27 -20.10 11.64
N ASN A 214 -0.09 -21.34 12.10
CA ASN A 214 0.24 -22.49 11.23
C ASN A 214 -0.99 -23.16 10.61
N ARG A 215 -2.21 -22.67 10.89
CA ARG A 215 -3.48 -23.25 10.41
C ARG A 215 -4.41 -22.22 9.79
N PHE A 216 -4.18 -20.94 10.03
CA PHE A 216 -5.03 -19.85 9.56
C PHE A 216 -4.18 -18.81 8.85
N TRP A 217 -4.57 -18.47 7.63
CA TRP A 217 -3.82 -17.57 6.77
C TRP A 217 -4.71 -16.48 6.19
N ASP A 218 -4.12 -15.30 6.04
CA ASP A 218 -4.66 -14.24 5.19
C ASP A 218 -3.81 -14.22 3.91
N VAL A 219 -4.46 -14.40 2.76
CA VAL A 219 -3.81 -14.48 1.44
C VAL A 219 -3.79 -13.15 0.71
N ALA A 220 -4.08 -12.04 1.40
CA ALA A 220 -4.27 -10.72 0.79
C ALA A 220 -5.42 -10.74 -0.24
N ILE A 221 -5.38 -9.88 -1.25
CA ILE A 221 -6.44 -9.81 -2.28
C ILE A 221 -6.08 -10.80 -3.40
N ALA A 222 -5.99 -12.10 -3.08
CA ALA A 222 -5.63 -13.17 -3.99
C ALA A 222 -6.57 -14.39 -3.88
#